data_AF-A0A9J6EA19-F1
#
_entry.id   AF-A0A9J6EA19-F1
#
_cell.length_a   1.000
_cell.length_b   1.000
_cell.length_c   1.000
_cell.angle_alpha   90.00
_cell.angle_beta   90.00
_cell.angle_gamma   90.00
#
_symmetry.space_group_name_H-M   'P 1'
#
loop_
_entity.id
_entity.type
_entity.pdbx_description
1 polymer ?
#
loop_
_entity_poly.entity_id
_entity_poly.type
_entity_poly.pdbx_seq_one_letter_code
_entity_poly.pdbx_strand_id
1 'polypeptide(L)'
;MYKWAHAVKTQVCEEETKQWRGAMEDKSALLTCRTHKADMGMEPLYDNSGGSALLFEAHAGALCTLAYRYRFDTPADVARAICRIFGTEEKTTKHIVLRCADLCPGHLEGTTFPLALGFREDTEKSTAVARAVHVTKQGLVQWWRRSLKQCRRADSVDV
;
A
#
# COMPACT_ATOMS: atom_id res chain seq x y z
N MET A 1 -18.27 15.91 37.86
CA MET A 1 -18.81 15.52 36.53
C MET A 1 -17.76 15.08 35.51
N TYR A 2 -16.51 15.58 35.55
CA TYR A 2 -15.48 15.27 34.54
C TYR A 2 -14.90 13.84 34.58
N LYS A 3 -14.84 13.19 35.75
CA LYS A 3 -14.23 11.87 35.94
C LYS A 3 -14.98 10.73 35.23
N TRP A 4 -16.32 10.76 35.28
CA TRP A 4 -17.17 9.75 34.64
C TRP A 4 -17.12 9.84 33.12
N ALA A 5 -17.14 11.06 32.56
CA ALA A 5 -17.03 11.26 31.12
C ALA A 5 -15.68 10.75 30.58
N HIS A 6 -14.59 10.97 31.31
CA HIS A 6 -13.28 10.43 30.93
C HIS A 6 -13.25 8.90 30.99
N ALA A 7 -13.71 8.31 32.10
CA ALA A 7 -13.74 6.85 32.26
C ALA A 7 -14.54 6.16 31.16
N VAL A 8 -15.72 6.71 30.81
CA VAL A 8 -16.55 6.18 29.72
C VAL A 8 -15.82 6.30 28.37
N LYS A 9 -15.18 7.43 28.08
CA LYS A 9 -14.41 7.61 26.83
C LYS A 9 -13.25 6.61 26.72
N THR A 10 -12.51 6.40 27.81
CA THR A 10 -11.43 5.41 27.85
C THR A 10 -11.95 4.01 27.54
N GLN A 11 -13.04 3.61 28.21
CA GLN A 11 -13.65 2.30 28.00
C GLN A 11 -14.14 2.10 26.55
N VAL A 12 -14.75 3.14 25.96
CA VAL A 12 -15.17 3.11 24.55
C VAL A 12 -13.96 2.96 23.62
N CYS A 13 -12.91 3.76 23.81
CA CYS A 13 -11.69 3.65 22.99
C CYS A 13 -11.05 2.25 23.09
N GLU A 14 -10.99 1.66 24.29
CA GLU A 14 -10.43 0.32 24.50
C GLU A 14 -11.23 -0.75 23.75
N GLU A 15 -12.56 -0.70 23.86
CA GLU A 15 -13.43 -1.67 23.19
C GLU A 15 -13.42 -1.49 21.67
N GLU A 16 -13.43 -0.25 21.17
CA GLU A 16 -13.27 0.03 19.73
C GLU A 16 -11.93 -0.48 19.20
N THR A 17 -10.84 -0.27 19.95
CA THR A 17 -9.49 -0.75 19.58
C THR A 17 -9.46 -2.26 19.48
N LYS A 18 -10.08 -2.94 20.45
CA LYS A 18 -10.16 -4.40 20.49
C LYS A 18 -10.96 -4.95 19.31
N GLN A 19 -12.14 -4.37 19.04
CA GLN A 19 -12.98 -4.77 17.93
C GLN A 19 -12.29 -4.53 16.58
N TRP A 20 -11.65 -3.38 16.42
CA TRP A 20 -10.88 -3.05 15.22
C TRP A 20 -9.73 -4.04 14.98
N ARG A 21 -8.96 -4.37 16.03
CA ARG A 21 -7.85 -5.32 15.92
C ARG A 21 -8.35 -6.72 15.58
N GLY A 22 -9.41 -7.20 16.23
CA GLY A 22 -10.05 -8.49 15.90
C GLY A 22 -10.52 -8.54 14.44
N ALA A 23 -11.23 -7.51 13.98
CA ALA A 23 -11.70 -7.44 12.59
C ALA A 23 -10.55 -7.35 11.56
N MET A 24 -9.40 -6.78 11.93
CA MET A 24 -8.19 -6.80 11.10
C MET A 24 -7.55 -8.19 11.04
N GLU A 25 -7.56 -8.94 12.13
CA GLU A 25 -6.99 -10.28 12.21
C GLU A 25 -7.72 -11.27 11.29
N ASP A 26 -9.04 -11.17 11.22
CA ASP A 26 -9.90 -12.03 10.40
C ASP A 26 -9.70 -11.83 8.88
N LYS A 27 -9.18 -10.66 8.46
CA LYS A 27 -9.07 -10.28 7.05
C LYS A 27 -7.65 -10.46 6.54
N SER A 28 -7.38 -11.60 5.89
CA SER A 28 -6.08 -11.90 5.26
C SER A 28 -5.61 -10.83 4.25
N ALA A 29 -6.54 -10.16 3.58
CA ALA A 29 -6.25 -9.06 2.65
C ALA A 29 -5.58 -7.85 3.34
N LEU A 30 -5.79 -7.66 4.65
CA LEU A 30 -5.26 -6.53 5.42
C LEU A 30 -3.89 -6.81 6.04
N LEU A 31 -3.19 -7.87 5.63
CA LEU A 31 -1.92 -8.31 6.24
C LEU A 31 -0.90 -7.16 6.41
N THR A 32 -0.70 -6.33 5.38
CA THR A 32 0.23 -5.19 5.43
C THR A 32 -0.18 -4.20 6.52
N CYS A 33 -1.46 -3.81 6.53
CA CYS A 33 -2.00 -2.87 7.49
C CYS A 33 -1.94 -3.42 8.91
N ARG A 34 -2.34 -4.69 9.12
CA ARG A 34 -2.26 -5.36 10.43
C ARG A 34 -0.84 -5.45 10.98
N THR A 35 0.14 -5.68 10.11
CA THR A 35 1.55 -5.84 10.52
C THR A 35 2.17 -4.53 10.97
N HIS A 36 1.78 -3.41 10.36
CA HIS A 36 2.48 -2.14 10.52
C HIS A 36 1.65 -1.02 11.17
N LYS A 37 0.32 -1.13 11.21
CA LYS A 37 -0.55 -0.15 11.85
C LYS A 37 -0.71 -0.44 13.35
N ALA A 38 -0.09 0.39 14.18
CA ALA A 38 -0.17 0.27 15.63
C ALA A 38 -1.56 0.67 16.16
N ASP A 39 -2.02 1.86 15.78
CA ASP A 39 -3.18 2.52 16.39
C ASP A 39 -4.30 2.86 15.40
N MET A 40 -5.52 2.96 15.95
CA MET A 40 -6.64 3.57 15.24
C MET A 40 -6.46 5.08 15.17
N GLY A 41 -6.42 5.62 13.97
CA GLY A 41 -6.25 7.05 13.78
C GLY A 41 -6.41 7.47 12.33
N MET A 42 -6.62 8.78 12.15
CA MET A 42 -6.58 9.39 10.83
C MET A 42 -5.15 9.48 10.34
N GLU A 43 -4.94 9.12 9.07
CA GLU A 43 -3.65 9.26 8.40
C GLU A 43 -3.62 10.59 7.62
N PRO A 44 -2.72 11.54 7.96
CA PRO A 44 -2.61 12.83 7.26
C PRO A 44 -1.90 12.71 5.89
N LEU A 45 -1.83 11.50 5.33
CA LEU A 45 -1.02 11.16 4.17
C LEU A 45 -1.77 11.32 2.84
N TYR A 46 -3.09 11.44 2.85
CA TYR A 46 -3.94 11.36 1.65
C TYR A 46 -4.42 12.75 1.19
N ASP A 47 -4.32 13.02 -0.11
CA ASP A 47 -4.56 14.34 -0.74
C ASP A 47 -5.52 14.30 -1.95
N ASN A 48 -6.52 13.40 -1.96
CA ASN A 48 -7.49 13.18 -3.06
C ASN A 48 -6.87 12.96 -4.47
N SER A 49 -5.55 12.83 -4.57
CA SER A 49 -4.86 12.52 -5.82
C SER A 49 -4.97 11.03 -6.15
N GLY A 50 -4.80 10.69 -7.43
CA GLY A 50 -4.68 9.28 -7.84
C GLY A 50 -3.52 8.54 -7.16
N GLY A 51 -2.45 9.26 -6.81
CA GLY A 51 -1.34 8.69 -6.02
C GLY A 51 -1.78 8.32 -4.61
N SER A 52 -2.62 9.13 -3.98
CA SER A 52 -3.23 8.81 -2.67
C SER A 52 -4.17 7.61 -2.73
N ALA A 53 -4.96 7.47 -3.80
CA ALA A 53 -5.80 6.28 -3.99
C ALA A 53 -4.96 5.00 -4.11
N LEU A 54 -3.91 5.02 -4.94
CA LEU A 54 -3.01 3.87 -5.11
C LEU A 54 -2.20 3.58 -3.85
N LEU A 55 -1.77 4.63 -3.13
CA LEU A 55 -1.10 4.48 -1.84
C LEU A 55 -2.02 3.82 -0.83
N PHE A 56 -3.30 4.21 -0.78
CA PHE A 56 -4.28 3.61 0.12
C PHE A 56 -4.43 2.11 -0.16
N GLU A 57 -4.52 1.71 -1.42
CA GLU A 57 -4.55 0.28 -1.78
C GLU A 57 -3.26 -0.45 -1.34
N ALA A 58 -2.08 0.14 -1.58
CA ALA A 58 -0.80 -0.43 -1.19
C ALA A 58 -0.66 -0.56 0.33
N HIS A 59 -1.05 0.49 1.06
CA HIS A 59 -1.09 0.58 2.51
C HIS A 59 -2.03 -0.47 3.12
N ALA A 60 -3.19 -0.68 2.50
CA ALA A 60 -4.15 -1.71 2.90
C ALA A 60 -3.69 -3.15 2.54
N GLY A 61 -2.68 -3.32 1.67
CA GLY A 61 -2.28 -4.63 1.14
C GLY A 61 -3.14 -5.12 -0.04
N ALA A 62 -3.93 -4.23 -0.64
CA ALA A 62 -4.90 -4.51 -1.69
C ALA A 62 -4.56 -3.88 -3.05
N LEU A 63 -3.33 -3.38 -3.23
CA LEU A 63 -2.88 -2.87 -4.54
C LEU A 63 -3.07 -3.95 -5.60
N CYS A 64 -3.85 -3.62 -6.64
CA CYS A 64 -4.25 -4.52 -7.72
C CYS A 64 -3.08 -4.90 -8.66
N THR A 65 -2.07 -5.55 -8.08
CA THR A 65 -0.91 -6.09 -8.77
C THR A 65 -1.25 -7.42 -9.46
N LEU A 66 -0.36 -7.90 -10.33
CA LEU A 66 -0.56 -9.22 -10.95
C LEU A 66 -0.51 -10.34 -9.90
N ALA A 67 0.35 -10.23 -8.89
CA ALA A 67 0.40 -11.17 -7.77
C ALA A 67 -0.89 -11.15 -6.94
N TYR A 68 -1.51 -9.97 -6.75
CA TYR A 68 -2.82 -9.86 -6.10
C TYR A 68 -3.91 -10.53 -6.96
N ARG A 69 -3.95 -10.25 -8.27
CA ARG A 69 -4.92 -10.85 -9.20
C ARG A 69 -4.79 -12.37 -9.31
N TYR A 70 -3.58 -12.92 -9.23
CA TYR A 70 -3.34 -14.37 -9.24
C TYR A 70 -4.12 -15.12 -8.15
N ARG A 71 -4.46 -14.46 -7.04
CA ARG A 71 -5.28 -15.06 -5.97
C ARG A 71 -6.72 -15.33 -6.40
N PHE A 72 -7.19 -14.70 -7.49
CA PHE A 72 -8.58 -14.72 -7.94
C PHE A 72 -8.73 -15.19 -9.39
N ASP A 73 -7.76 -14.89 -10.25
CA ASP A 73 -7.76 -15.24 -11.69
C ASP A 73 -6.62 -16.24 -12.00
N THR A 74 -6.98 -17.41 -12.55
CA THR A 74 -6.04 -18.47 -12.99
C THR A 74 -5.71 -18.55 -14.51
N PRO A 75 -5.84 -17.51 -15.37
CA PRO A 75 -5.38 -17.65 -16.76
C PRO A 75 -3.85 -17.55 -16.89
N ALA A 76 -3.32 -18.14 -17.98
CA ALA A 76 -1.89 -18.25 -18.31
C ALA A 76 -1.12 -16.91 -18.30
N ASP A 77 -1.81 -15.79 -18.54
CA ASP A 77 -1.23 -14.45 -18.62
C ASP A 77 -0.84 -13.86 -17.24
N VAL A 78 -1.38 -14.46 -16.18
CA VAL A 78 -1.10 -14.16 -14.77
C VAL A 78 -0.06 -15.12 -14.19
N ALA A 79 0.19 -16.26 -14.85
CA ALA A 79 0.98 -17.38 -14.32
C ALA A 79 2.45 -17.07 -14.04
N ARG A 80 2.98 -15.93 -14.52
CA ARG A 80 4.33 -15.50 -14.14
C ARG A 80 4.37 -14.44 -13.06
N ALA A 81 3.30 -13.71 -12.77
CA ALA A 81 3.29 -12.56 -11.86
C ALA A 81 4.54 -11.64 -11.98
N ILE A 82 5.30 -11.67 -13.08
CA ILE A 82 6.56 -10.94 -13.23
C ILE A 82 6.23 -9.46 -13.46
N CYS A 83 7.03 -8.58 -12.89
CA CYS A 83 6.95 -7.16 -13.17
C CYS A 83 7.20 -6.92 -14.66
N ARG A 84 6.16 -6.61 -15.43
CA ARG A 84 6.30 -6.30 -16.87
C ARG A 84 7.04 -4.99 -17.16
N ILE A 85 7.46 -4.26 -16.12
CA ILE A 85 8.30 -3.07 -16.27
C ILE A 85 9.78 -3.47 -16.23
N PHE A 86 10.20 -4.24 -15.22
CA PHE A 86 11.60 -4.64 -15.00
C PHE A 86 11.96 -6.05 -15.54
N GLY A 87 10.99 -6.94 -15.62
CA GLY A 87 11.06 -8.24 -16.32
C GLY A 87 11.64 -9.42 -15.53
N THR A 88 12.13 -9.23 -14.31
CA THR A 88 12.88 -10.29 -13.58
C THR A 88 12.33 -10.66 -12.20
N GLU A 89 11.69 -9.74 -11.48
CA GLU A 89 11.10 -10.01 -10.15
C GLU A 89 9.57 -10.15 -10.20
N GLU A 90 9.01 -10.84 -9.21
CA GLU A 90 7.56 -10.89 -9.00
C GLU A 90 7.00 -9.48 -8.70
N LYS A 91 5.92 -9.13 -9.38
CA LYS A 91 5.16 -7.88 -9.30
C LYS A 91 4.34 -7.84 -8.01
N THR A 92 5.04 -7.83 -6.88
CA THR A 92 4.48 -7.60 -5.56
C THR A 92 4.40 -6.10 -5.26
N THR A 93 3.57 -5.71 -4.29
CA THR A 93 3.53 -4.32 -3.79
C THR A 93 4.90 -3.87 -3.32
N LYS A 94 5.66 -4.75 -2.63
CA LYS A 94 7.01 -4.46 -2.15
C LYS A 94 8.00 -4.19 -3.29
N HIS A 95 7.92 -4.96 -4.39
CA HIS A 95 8.74 -4.70 -5.57
C HIS A 95 8.44 -3.33 -6.18
N ILE A 96 7.16 -3.00 -6.36
CA ILE A 96 6.76 -1.71 -6.97
C ILE A 96 7.20 -0.53 -6.10
N VAL A 97 7.04 -0.63 -4.78
CA VAL A 97 7.32 0.45 -3.84
C VAL A 97 8.83 0.63 -3.60
N LEU A 98 9.62 -0.45 -3.55
CA LEU A 98 11.02 -0.37 -3.11
C LEU A 98 12.07 -0.78 -4.14
N ARG A 99 11.72 -1.45 -5.24
CA ARG A 99 12.73 -2.14 -6.08
C ARG A 99 12.62 -1.88 -7.57
N CYS A 100 11.48 -1.39 -8.05
CA CYS A 100 11.26 -1.20 -9.48
C CYS A 100 12.10 0.00 -9.99
N ALA A 101 13.32 -0.30 -10.47
CA ALA A 101 14.33 0.69 -10.88
C ALA A 101 13.89 1.57 -12.06
N ASP A 102 13.01 1.06 -12.91
CA ASP A 102 12.50 1.79 -14.09
C ASP A 102 11.39 2.80 -13.76
N LEU A 103 10.98 2.91 -12.48
CA LEU A 103 10.05 3.95 -12.06
C LEU A 103 10.78 5.28 -11.83
N CYS A 104 10.12 6.37 -12.21
CA CYS A 104 10.59 7.73 -12.04
C CYS A 104 9.49 8.57 -11.34
N PRO A 105 9.77 9.16 -10.17
CA PRO A 105 11.04 9.05 -9.44
C PRO A 105 11.30 7.61 -8.99
N GLY A 106 12.58 7.23 -8.91
CA GLY A 106 12.98 5.98 -8.28
C GLY A 106 12.62 6.00 -6.80
N HIS A 107 12.57 4.83 -6.17
CA HIS A 107 12.41 4.74 -4.72
C HIS A 107 13.56 5.49 -4.01
N LEU A 108 13.28 6.08 -2.86
CA LEU A 108 14.29 6.78 -2.08
C LEU A 108 15.20 5.75 -1.38
N GLU A 109 16.51 5.81 -1.61
CA GLU A 109 17.47 4.88 -1.01
C GLU A 109 17.38 4.88 0.52
N GLY A 110 17.53 3.69 1.13
CA GLY A 110 17.42 3.50 2.57
C GLY A 110 15.98 3.51 3.12
N THR A 111 14.97 3.71 2.28
CA THR A 111 13.55 3.68 2.70
C THR A 111 13.08 2.24 2.94
N THR A 112 12.47 2.00 4.10
CA THR A 112 11.85 0.70 4.42
C THR A 112 10.44 0.60 3.81
N PHE A 113 9.91 -0.63 3.70
CA PHE A 113 8.56 -0.82 3.15
C PHE A 113 7.48 -0.11 3.97
N PRO A 114 7.50 -0.17 5.33
CA PRO A 114 6.51 0.53 6.13
C PRO A 114 6.60 2.06 5.98
N LEU A 115 7.82 2.60 6.01
CA LEU A 115 8.09 4.04 5.85
C LEU A 115 7.61 4.57 4.49
N ALA A 116 7.83 3.82 3.41
CA ALA A 116 7.37 4.19 2.07
C ALA A 116 5.83 4.25 1.96
N LEU A 117 5.14 3.39 2.71
CA LEU A 117 3.68 3.40 2.81
C LEU A 117 3.16 4.46 3.79
N GLY A 118 4.03 4.98 4.65
CA GLY A 118 3.70 6.03 5.62
C GLY A 118 3.31 5.52 7.00
N PHE A 119 3.56 4.23 7.30
CA PHE A 119 3.48 3.75 8.68
C PHE A 119 4.54 4.48 9.50
N ARG A 120 4.15 4.96 10.69
CA ARG A 120 5.02 5.74 11.57
C ARG A 120 5.59 4.80 12.62
N GLU A 121 6.91 4.67 12.65
CA GLU A 121 7.60 4.21 13.85
C GLU A 121 8.02 5.44 14.67
N ASP A 122 8.05 5.32 16.01
CA ASP A 122 8.37 6.42 16.92
C ASP A 122 9.76 7.04 16.67
N THR A 123 10.63 6.30 15.99
CA THR A 123 12.01 6.66 15.68
C THR A 123 12.16 7.54 14.44
N GLU A 124 11.14 7.61 13.57
CA GLU A 124 11.26 8.23 12.26
C GLU A 124 10.84 9.70 12.24
N LYS A 125 11.69 10.55 11.68
CA LYS A 125 11.38 11.98 11.52
C LYS A 125 10.20 12.15 10.57
N SER A 126 9.18 12.90 10.97
CA SER A 126 7.97 13.17 10.16
C SER A 126 8.27 13.68 8.75
N THR A 127 9.37 14.40 8.55
CA THR A 127 9.80 14.90 7.24
C THR A 127 10.38 13.81 6.33
N ALA A 128 11.00 12.76 6.89
CA ALA A 128 11.47 11.61 6.13
C ALA A 128 10.27 10.78 5.62
N VAL A 129 9.29 10.52 6.48
CA VAL A 129 8.03 9.85 6.14
C VAL A 129 7.30 10.60 5.01
N ALA A 130 7.12 11.91 5.15
CA ALA A 130 6.45 12.72 4.13
C ALA A 130 7.15 12.65 2.76
N ARG A 131 8.48 12.67 2.73
CA ARG A 131 9.26 12.55 1.48
C ARG A 131 9.13 11.15 0.87
N ALA A 132 9.28 10.10 1.68
CA ALA A 132 9.14 8.71 1.23
C ALA A 132 7.75 8.45 0.64
N VAL A 133 6.70 8.91 1.32
CA VAL A 133 5.32 8.80 0.86
C VAL A 133 5.09 9.57 -0.43
N HIS A 134 5.62 10.79 -0.55
CA HIS A 134 5.50 11.59 -1.76
C HIS A 134 6.12 10.89 -2.98
N VAL A 135 7.36 10.39 -2.85
CA VAL A 135 8.04 9.61 -3.90
C VAL A 135 7.24 8.35 -4.26
N THR A 136 6.74 7.63 -3.25
CA THR A 136 5.94 6.42 -3.45
C THR A 136 4.66 6.69 -4.24
N LYS A 137 3.92 7.76 -3.91
CA LYS A 137 2.73 8.17 -4.67
C LYS A 137 3.06 8.42 -6.14
N GLN A 138 4.15 9.12 -6.44
CA GLN A 138 4.57 9.40 -7.81
C GLN A 138 4.95 8.12 -8.58
N GLY A 139 5.73 7.25 -7.95
CA GLY A 139 6.10 5.94 -8.51
C GLY A 139 4.88 5.06 -8.80
N LEU A 140 3.91 4.99 -7.87
CA LEU A 140 2.67 4.24 -8.05
C LEU A 140 1.82 4.76 -9.23
N VAL A 141 1.68 6.08 -9.36
CA VAL A 141 0.94 6.67 -10.51
C VAL A 141 1.62 6.31 -11.83
N GLN A 142 2.95 6.37 -11.88
CA GLN A 142 3.69 6.05 -13.09
C GLN A 142 3.58 4.55 -13.42
N TRP A 143 3.71 3.69 -12.42
CA TRP A 143 3.49 2.25 -12.52
C TRP A 143 2.11 1.92 -13.06
N TRP A 144 1.06 2.56 -12.53
CA TRP A 144 -0.31 2.36 -12.96
C TRP A 144 -0.49 2.72 -14.43
N ARG A 145 -0.01 3.89 -14.84
CA ARG A 145 -0.04 4.35 -16.25
C ARG A 145 0.67 3.39 -17.19
N ARG A 146 1.84 2.86 -16.80
CA ARG A 146 2.60 1.90 -17.62
C ARG A 146 1.90 0.54 -17.70
N SER A 147 1.33 0.08 -16.58
CA SER A 147 0.58 -1.17 -16.52
C SER A 147 -0.68 -1.13 -17.42
N LEU A 148 -1.40 -0.01 -17.46
CA LEU A 148 -2.54 0.18 -18.36
C LEU A 148 -2.16 0.17 -19.85
N LYS A 149 -1.01 0.78 -20.20
CA LYS A 149 -0.52 0.76 -21.59
C LYS A 149 -0.16 -0.65 -22.06
N GLN A 150 0.34 -1.48 -21.16
CA GLN A 150 0.69 -2.87 -21.47
C GLN A 150 -0.52 -3.78 -21.64
N CYS A 151 -1.64 -3.52 -20.94
CA CYS A 151 -2.88 -4.25 -21.17
C CYS A 151 -3.42 -3.96 -22.58
N ARG A 152 -3.51 -2.68 -22.97
CA ARG A 152 -4.01 -2.30 -24.31
C ARG A 152 -3.16 -2.81 -25.48
N ARG A 153 -1.85 -2.97 -25.27
CA ARG A 153 -0.95 -3.55 -26.29
C ARG A 153 -1.09 -5.06 -26.44
N ALA A 154 -1.45 -5.78 -25.37
CA ALA A 154 -1.70 -7.21 -25.46
C ALA A 154 -2.98 -7.49 -26.29
N ASP A 155 -3.99 -6.63 -26.16
CA ASP A 155 -5.27 -6.75 -26.90
C ASP A 155 -5.17 -6.34 -28.39
N SER A 156 -4.01 -5.86 -28.86
CA SER A 156 -3.82 -5.36 -30.25
C SER A 156 -2.85 -6.20 -31.08
N VAL A 157 -2.42 -7.36 -30.58
CA VAL A 157 -1.55 -8.31 -31.33
C VAL A 157 -2.36 -9.45 -31.96
N ASP A 158 -3.69 -9.45 -31.82
CA ASP A 158 -4.58 -10.38 -32.52
C ASP A 158 -5.42 -9.64 -33.58
N VAL A 159 -4.80 -9.28 -34.72
CA VAL A 159 -5.47 -9.05 -36.02
C VAL A 159 -4.55 -9.50 -37.16
#